data_AF-A0A926CHD8-F1
#
_entry.id   AF-A0A926CHD8-F1
#
_cell.length_a   1.000
_cell.length_b   1.000
_cell.length_c   1.000
_cell.angle_alpha   90.00
_cell.angle_beta   90.00
_cell.angle_gamma   90.00
#
_symmetry.space_group_name_H-M   'P 1'
#
loop_
_entity.id
_entity.type
_entity.pdbx_description
1 polymer ?
#
loop_
_entity_poly.entity_id
_entity_poly.type
_entity_poly.pdbx_seq_one_letter_code
_entity_poly.pdbx_strand_id
1 'polypeptide(L)'
;MSDQPKIYQVCEVHNFGGFFGGDTVTLSAAERGASSGEQTLTIDQAALVGIADRHTVVAGMLFSLVFAGERVERAELLGAATHAQLRAALGPADLPASLTGPLVLSQRCEHCGLWVAGSAAGADCQACAR
;
A
#
# COMPACT_ATOMS: atom_id res chain seq x y z
N MET A 1 14.40 -3.92 -19.18
CA MET A 1 14.78 -4.44 -17.85
C MET A 1 13.48 -4.65 -17.11
N SER A 2 13.24 -5.82 -16.54
CA SER A 2 11.94 -6.13 -15.95
C SER A 2 11.75 -5.36 -14.64
N ASP A 3 10.76 -4.47 -14.61
CA ASP A 3 10.32 -3.73 -13.42
C ASP A 3 9.59 -4.68 -12.46
N GLN A 4 10.35 -5.53 -11.79
CA GLN A 4 9.77 -6.39 -10.77
C GLN A 4 9.30 -5.54 -9.60
N PRO A 5 8.08 -5.78 -9.09
CA PRO A 5 7.58 -5.07 -7.93
C PRO A 5 8.46 -5.35 -6.71
N LYS A 6 8.78 -4.30 -5.96
CA LYS A 6 9.53 -4.36 -4.71
C LYS A 6 8.65 -3.94 -3.55
N ILE A 7 8.81 -4.59 -2.41
CA ILE A 7 7.97 -4.33 -1.24
C ILE A 7 8.66 -3.31 -0.34
N TYR A 8 7.97 -2.21 -0.05
CA TYR A 8 8.45 -1.12 0.77
C TYR A 8 7.54 -0.87 1.97
N GLN A 9 8.13 -0.67 3.13
CA GLN A 9 7.44 -0.24 4.34
C GLN A 9 7.65 1.25 4.56
N VAL A 10 6.56 2.00 4.74
CA VAL A 10 6.61 3.42 5.08
C VAL A 10 7.14 3.58 6.50
N CYS A 11 8.23 4.33 6.65
CA CYS A 11 8.82 4.69 7.95
C CYS A 11 8.23 6.01 8.47
N GLU A 12 8.17 7.02 7.62
CA GLU A 12 7.69 8.37 7.96
C GLU A 12 7.09 9.05 6.72
N VAL A 13 6.05 9.87 6.91
CA VAL A 13 5.48 10.71 5.84
C VAL A 13 5.88 12.16 6.10
N HIS A 14 6.57 12.76 5.14
CA HIS A 14 7.17 14.09 5.26
C HIS A 14 6.20 15.19 4.82
N ASN A 15 5.48 14.95 3.72
CA ASN A 15 4.66 15.97 3.10
C ASN A 15 3.59 15.37 2.18
N PHE A 16 2.43 16.03 2.13
CA PHE A 16 1.45 15.88 1.06
C PHE A 16 1.50 17.13 0.20
N GLY A 17 2.02 16.98 -1.02
CA GLY A 17 2.38 18.08 -1.88
C GLY A 17 1.50 18.18 -3.12
N GLY A 18 1.87 19.15 -3.95
CA GLY A 18 1.42 19.28 -5.33
C GLY A 18 2.43 20.13 -6.11
N PHE A 19 2.91 19.62 -7.25
CA PHE A 19 3.69 20.40 -8.22
C PHE A 19 2.99 20.36 -9.58
N PHE A 20 3.49 21.07 -10.59
CA PHE A 20 2.90 21.27 -11.92
C PHE A 20 2.54 20.00 -12.75
N GLY A 21 2.53 18.80 -12.15
CA GLY A 21 2.08 17.54 -12.74
C GLY A 21 1.10 16.74 -11.87
N GLY A 22 0.65 17.25 -10.72
CA GLY A 22 -0.36 16.61 -9.88
C GLY A 22 -0.04 16.62 -8.39
N ASP A 23 -0.92 15.95 -7.66
CA ASP A 23 -0.83 15.73 -6.21
C ASP A 23 0.16 14.62 -5.87
N THR A 24 0.94 14.79 -4.79
CA THR A 24 1.99 13.84 -4.40
C THR A 24 2.02 13.56 -2.89
N VAL A 25 2.67 12.47 -2.51
CA VAL A 25 3.11 12.18 -1.13
C VAL A 25 4.60 11.93 -1.12
N THR A 26 5.33 12.59 -0.21
CA THR A 26 6.76 12.36 0.01
C THR A 26 6.94 11.68 1.37
N LEU A 27 7.69 10.58 1.39
CA LEU A 27 7.84 9.70 2.56
C LEU A 27 9.22 9.04 2.60
N SER A 28 9.66 8.59 3.77
CA SER A 28 10.77 7.65 3.92
C SER A 28 10.23 6.23 3.94
N ALA A 29 10.88 5.31 3.23
CA ALA A 29 10.53 3.90 3.24
C ALA A 29 11.76 2.99 3.17
N ALA A 30 11.63 1.80 3.75
CA ALA A 30 12.64 0.74 3.69
C ALA A 30 12.16 -0.43 2.82
N GLU A 31 13.03 -0.94 1.95
CA GLU A 31 12.74 -2.13 1.15
C GLU A 31 12.78 -3.38 2.05
N ARG A 32 11.71 -4.19 2.05
CA ARG A 32 11.66 -5.41 2.85
C ARG A 32 12.61 -6.47 2.29
N GLY A 33 13.45 -7.02 3.17
CA GLY A 33 14.38 -8.09 2.82
C GLY A 33 15.69 -7.61 2.16
N ALA A 34 15.82 -6.30 1.92
CA ALA A 34 17.08 -5.70 1.52
C ALA A 34 17.84 -5.18 2.75
N SER A 35 19.17 -5.11 2.64
CA SER A 35 20.02 -4.42 3.61
C SER A 35 20.11 -2.91 3.35
N SER A 36 19.39 -2.41 2.34
CA SER A 36 19.32 -0.97 2.06
C SER A 36 18.66 -0.25 3.23
N GLY A 37 19.21 0.92 3.56
CA GLY A 37 18.61 1.80 4.55
C GLY A 37 17.31 2.42 4.04
N GLU A 38 16.72 3.25 4.88
CA GLU A 38 15.57 4.07 4.49
C GLU A 38 15.94 4.99 3.33
N GLN A 39 15.03 5.14 2.37
CA GLN A 39 15.16 6.07 1.26
C GLN A 39 13.93 6.97 1.17
N THR A 40 14.13 8.19 0.68
CA THR A 40 13.03 9.13 0.44
C THR A 40 12.40 8.85 -0.92
N LEU A 41 11.09 8.65 -0.92
CA LEU A 41 10.27 8.44 -2.11
C LEU A 41 9.27 9.58 -2.26
N THR A 42 9.04 10.02 -3.49
CA THR A 42 7.91 10.88 -3.84
C THR A 42 7.00 10.10 -4.80
N ILE A 43 5.76 9.89 -4.38
CA ILE A 43 4.77 9.09 -5.11
C ILE A 43 3.67 10.02 -5.57
N ASP A 44 3.39 10.00 -6.87
CA ASP A 44 2.27 10.72 -7.43
C ASP A 44 0.96 10.06 -7.00
N GLN A 45 -0.07 10.83 -6.69
CA GLN A 45 -1.38 10.30 -6.30
C GLN A 45 -1.94 9.36 -7.38
N ALA A 46 -1.68 9.66 -8.66
CA ALA A 46 -2.11 8.82 -9.77
C ALA A 46 -1.41 7.45 -9.81
N ALA A 47 -0.24 7.31 -9.17
CA ALA A 47 0.46 6.03 -9.04
C ALA A 47 -0.06 5.19 -7.86
N LEU A 48 -0.82 5.77 -6.92
CA LEU A 48 -1.37 5.04 -5.78
C LEU A 48 -2.52 4.13 -6.22
N VAL A 49 -2.44 2.85 -5.84
CA VAL A 49 -3.45 1.83 -6.13
C VAL A 49 -3.97 1.24 -4.82
N GLY A 50 -5.30 1.17 -4.69
CA GLY A 50 -5.94 0.74 -3.44
C GLY A 50 -5.89 1.79 -2.32
N ILE A 51 -5.67 3.06 -2.67
CA ILE A 51 -5.73 4.20 -1.76
C ILE A 51 -6.80 5.17 -2.26
N ALA A 52 -7.78 5.49 -1.41
CA ALA A 52 -8.85 6.42 -1.72
C ALA A 52 -8.39 7.88 -1.66
N ASP A 53 -7.50 8.21 -0.73
CA ASP A 53 -6.95 9.55 -0.53
C ASP A 53 -5.48 9.46 -0.08
N ARG A 54 -4.58 10.19 -0.74
CA ARG A 54 -3.15 10.21 -0.37
C ARG A 54 -2.91 10.58 1.09
N HIS A 55 -3.75 11.40 1.71
CA HIS A 55 -3.59 11.83 3.11
C HIS A 55 -3.76 10.69 4.12
N THR A 56 -4.23 9.53 3.67
CA THR A 56 -4.37 8.32 4.50
C THR A 56 -3.08 7.50 4.55
N VAL A 57 -2.09 7.80 3.70
CA VAL A 57 -0.78 7.16 3.74
C VAL A 57 -0.10 7.54 5.05
N VAL A 58 0.31 6.54 5.83
CA VAL A 58 0.95 6.72 7.13
C VAL A 58 2.06 5.70 7.36
N ALA A 59 2.90 5.96 8.36
CA ALA A 59 3.93 5.04 8.82
C ALA A 59 3.36 3.66 9.16
N GLY A 60 4.12 2.61 8.80
CA GLY A 60 3.74 1.22 8.98
C GLY A 60 2.85 0.63 7.87
N MET A 61 2.47 1.43 6.87
CA MET A 61 1.86 0.90 5.65
C MET A 61 2.89 0.19 4.77
N LEU A 62 2.43 -0.82 4.04
CA LEU A 62 3.24 -1.63 3.15
C LEU A 62 2.75 -1.49 1.73
N PHE A 63 3.67 -1.18 0.81
CA PHE A 63 3.38 -1.01 -0.61
C PHE A 63 4.19 -1.97 -1.47
N SER A 64 3.58 -2.45 -2.54
CA SER A 64 4.25 -3.01 -3.70
C SER A 64 4.53 -1.89 -4.69
N LEU A 65 5.81 -1.59 -4.91
CA LEU A 65 6.28 -0.48 -5.74
C LEU A 65 6.87 -1.00 -7.05
N VAL A 66 6.43 -0.42 -8.15
CA VAL A 66 7.03 -0.57 -9.49
C VAL A 66 7.68 0.75 -9.85
N PHE A 67 8.95 0.70 -10.26
CA PHE A 67 9.76 1.88 -10.57
C PHE A 67 10.01 1.96 -12.08
N ALA A 68 9.96 3.19 -12.62
CA ALA A 68 10.45 3.53 -13.95
C ALA A 68 11.66 4.46 -13.79
N GLY A 69 12.86 3.86 -13.71
CA GLY A 69 14.06 4.57 -13.26
C GLY A 69 13.96 4.91 -11.78
N GLU A 70 14.06 6.19 -11.42
CA GLU A 70 13.94 6.68 -10.04
C GLU A 70 12.50 7.04 -9.65
N ARG A 71 11.56 7.04 -10.61
CA ARG A 71 10.16 7.42 -10.37
C ARG A 71 9.33 6.19 -10.02
N VAL A 72 8.45 6.32 -9.03
CA VAL A 72 7.43 5.30 -8.72
C VAL A 72 6.32 5.40 -9.77
N GLU A 73 6.17 4.36 -10.59
CA GLU A 73 5.12 4.26 -11.60
C GLU A 73 3.82 3.71 -11.00
N ARG A 74 3.93 2.77 -10.06
CA ARG A 74 2.79 2.15 -9.38
C ARG A 74 3.13 1.87 -7.92
N ALA A 75 2.22 2.20 -7.01
CA ALA A 75 2.32 1.98 -5.58
C ALA A 75 1.02 1.36 -5.06
N GLU A 76 1.00 0.03 -4.95
CA GLU A 76 -0.17 -0.73 -4.52
C GLU A 76 -0.11 -1.04 -3.02
N LEU A 77 -1.15 -0.66 -2.28
CA LEU A 77 -1.24 -0.96 -0.84
C LEU A 77 -1.42 -2.46 -0.62
N LEU A 78 -0.47 -3.07 0.08
CA LEU A 78 -0.54 -4.48 0.48
C LEU A 78 -1.13 -4.65 1.89
N GLY A 79 -0.90 -3.69 2.77
CA GLY A 79 -1.40 -3.76 4.14
C GLY A 79 -0.97 -2.60 5.03
N ALA A 80 -1.46 -2.63 6.27
CA ALA A 80 -1.14 -1.64 7.30
C ALA A 80 -0.98 -2.29 8.68
N ALA A 81 -0.31 -1.59 9.60
CA ALA A 81 -0.09 -2.05 10.96
C ALA A 81 -1.41 -2.22 11.76
N THR A 82 -2.41 -1.39 11.49
CA THR A 82 -3.72 -1.45 12.16
C THR A 82 -4.87 -1.54 11.18
N HIS A 83 -5.98 -2.15 11.62
CA HIS A 83 -7.21 -2.23 10.83
C HIS A 83 -7.74 -0.84 10.47
N ALA A 84 -7.71 0.11 11.41
CA ALA A 84 -8.20 1.47 11.20
C ALA A 84 -7.42 2.18 10.08
N GLN A 85 -6.09 2.07 10.07
CA GLN A 85 -5.26 2.63 9.01
C GLN A 85 -5.56 2.01 7.65
N LEU A 86 -5.66 0.67 7.58
CA LEU A 86 -6.02 -0.03 6.35
C LEU A 86 -7.38 0.45 5.81
N ARG A 87 -8.40 0.55 6.68
CA ARG A 87 -9.74 0.98 6.27
C ARG A 87 -9.81 2.45 5.87
N ALA A 88 -9.07 3.32 6.55
CA ALA A 88 -8.95 4.72 6.13
C ALA A 88 -8.35 4.81 4.73
N ALA A 89 -7.30 4.03 4.46
CA ALA A 89 -6.66 3.99 3.15
C ALA A 89 -7.53 3.43 2.04
N LEU A 90 -8.15 2.26 2.24
CA LEU A 90 -9.00 1.63 1.22
C LEU A 90 -10.29 2.44 0.94
N GLY A 91 -10.75 3.24 1.91
CA GLY A 91 -12.02 3.93 1.84
C GLY A 91 -13.24 3.00 1.98
N PRO A 92 -14.43 3.43 1.55
CA PRO A 92 -15.62 2.60 1.52
C PRO A 92 -15.40 1.35 0.65
N ALA A 93 -15.82 0.18 1.14
CA ALA A 93 -15.76 -1.03 0.33
C ALA A 93 -16.78 -0.95 -0.82
N ASP A 94 -16.34 -1.28 -2.03
CA ASP A 94 -17.25 -1.53 -3.14
C ASP A 94 -17.89 -2.91 -2.94
N LEU A 95 -19.16 -2.91 -2.55
CA LEU A 95 -19.89 -4.14 -2.23
C LEU A 95 -20.67 -4.59 -3.47
N PRO A 96 -20.66 -5.89 -3.80
CA PRO A 96 -21.47 -6.39 -4.90
C PRO A 96 -22.97 -6.18 -4.57
N ALA A 97 -23.76 -5.92 -5.61
CA ALA A 97 -25.20 -5.67 -5.48
C ALA A 97 -25.98 -6.83 -4.84
N SER A 98 -25.43 -8.04 -4.83
CA SER A 98 -26.00 -9.19 -4.14
C SER A 98 -24.89 -10.02 -3.52
N LEU A 99 -25.04 -10.28 -2.23
CA LEU A 99 -24.12 -11.13 -1.46
C LEU A 99 -24.64 -12.56 -1.46
N THR A 100 -23.83 -13.50 -1.95
CA THR A 100 -24.10 -14.94 -1.88
C THR A 100 -23.56 -15.60 -0.61
N GLY A 101 -22.89 -14.83 0.25
CA GLY A 101 -22.35 -15.27 1.53
C GLY A 101 -21.60 -14.16 2.27
N PRO A 102 -21.01 -14.45 3.45
CA PRO A 102 -20.18 -13.50 4.19
C PRO A 102 -18.98 -13.04 3.35
N LEU A 103 -18.77 -11.73 3.29
CA LEU A 103 -17.63 -11.13 2.59
C LEU A 103 -16.62 -10.62 3.63
N VAL A 104 -15.39 -11.13 3.57
CA VAL A 104 -14.28 -10.63 4.37
C VAL A 104 -13.69 -9.41 3.65
N LEU A 105 -13.80 -8.23 4.25
CA LEU A 105 -13.28 -6.99 3.67
C LEU A 105 -11.82 -6.73 4.04
N SER A 106 -11.38 -7.27 5.19
CA SER A 106 -10.03 -7.12 5.71
C SER A 106 -9.74 -8.25 6.68
N GLN A 107 -8.49 -8.67 6.75
CA GLN A 107 -8.05 -9.71 7.68
C GLN A 107 -6.65 -9.40 8.22
N ARG A 108 -6.36 -9.90 9.41
CA ARG A 108 -5.02 -9.83 9.99
C ARG A 108 -4.24 -11.08 9.61
N CYS A 109 -3.10 -10.92 8.95
CA CYS A 109 -2.21 -12.02 8.65
C CYS A 109 -1.52 -12.50 9.93
N GLU A 110 -1.57 -13.79 10.20
CA GLU A 110 -0.91 -14.37 11.37
C GLU A 110 0.62 -14.42 11.24
N HIS A 111 1.13 -14.44 10.00
CA HIS A 111 2.56 -14.54 9.74
C HIS A 111 3.30 -13.20 9.88
N CYS A 112 2.79 -12.14 9.24
CA CYS A 112 3.41 -10.83 9.30
C CYS A 112 2.73 -9.86 10.27
N GLY A 113 1.59 -10.23 10.85
CA GLY A 113 0.85 -9.42 11.82
C GLY A 113 0.11 -8.22 11.24
N LEU A 114 0.26 -7.94 9.93
CA LEU A 114 -0.36 -6.82 9.23
C LEU A 114 -1.83 -7.09 8.90
N TRP A 115 -2.59 -6.00 8.84
CA TRP A 115 -3.92 -6.00 8.26
C TRP A 115 -3.84 -5.85 6.75
N VAL A 116 -4.50 -6.72 6.01
CA VAL A 116 -4.55 -6.72 4.54
C VAL A 116 -6.00 -6.68 4.05
N ALA A 117 -6.20 -6.21 2.82
CA ALA A 117 -7.51 -6.27 2.17
C ALA A 117 -7.94 -7.75 2.01
N GLY A 118 -9.24 -8.01 2.14
CA GLY A 118 -9.76 -9.35 1.89
C GLY A 118 -9.68 -9.69 0.40
N SER A 119 -9.12 -10.84 0.05
CA SER A 119 -9.13 -11.34 -1.32
C SER A 119 -10.37 -12.22 -1.54
N ALA A 120 -10.98 -12.13 -2.72
CA ALA A 120 -12.03 -13.07 -3.12
C ALA A 120 -11.50 -14.49 -3.38
N ALA A 121 -10.18 -14.66 -3.52
CA ALA A 121 -9.52 -15.86 -4.02
C ALA A 121 -8.80 -16.71 -2.96
N GLY A 122 -8.85 -16.34 -1.68
CA GLY A 122 -8.37 -17.20 -0.58
C GLY A 122 -7.02 -16.80 0.04
N ALA A 123 -6.95 -17.17 1.32
CA ALA A 123 -5.93 -17.17 2.39
C ALA A 123 -4.57 -16.46 2.27
N ASP A 124 -3.96 -16.31 1.10
CA ASP A 124 -2.55 -15.90 1.04
C ASP A 124 -2.40 -14.39 1.25
N CYS A 125 -1.57 -14.01 2.21
CA CYS A 125 -1.28 -12.63 2.50
C CYS A 125 -0.33 -12.06 1.45
N GLN A 126 -0.83 -11.18 0.58
CA GLN A 126 -0.02 -10.53 -0.46
C GLN A 126 1.19 -9.75 0.09
N ALA A 127 1.16 -9.36 1.37
CA ALA A 127 2.27 -8.68 2.04
C ALA A 127 3.46 -9.61 2.38
N CYS A 128 3.26 -10.92 2.47
CA CYS A 128 4.32 -11.87 2.81
C CYS A 128 4.32 -13.16 1.97
N ALA A 129 3.43 -13.28 0.99
CA ALA A 129 3.26 -14.44 0.12
C ALA A 129 3.14 -15.77 0.89
N ARG A 130 2.37 -15.75 2.00
CA ARG A 130 2.12 -16.87 2.92
C ARG A 130 0.73 -16.82 3.51
#